data_AF-A0A1I5XL51-F1
#
_entry.id   AF-A0A1I5XL51-F1
#
_cell.length_a   1.000
_cell.length_b   1.000
_cell.length_c   1.000
_cell.angle_alpha   90.00
_cell.angle_beta   90.00
_cell.angle_gamma   90.00
#
_symmetry.space_group_name_H-M   'P 1'
#
loop_
_entity.id
_entity.type
_entity.pdbx_description
1 polymer ?
#
loop_
_entity_poly.entity_id
_entity_poly.type
_entity_poly.pdbx_seq_one_letter_code
_entity_poly.pdbx_strand_id
1 'polypeptide(L)'
;MSPEEFRQKIDNDEFVEWEEVYPGAYYGTLKSEIERLWASGKHVIFDVDVQGGLKIKKYFQDRALAIFVKVPSMQELEKRLRGRGTEDEDAISRRLFKVNFEMSFQNKFDTILVNDDLEHSFVKAQSLFDNFIK
;
A
#
# COMPACT_ATOMS: atom_id res chain seq x y z
N MET A 1 -7.83 6.64 -19.20
CA MET A 1 -7.93 5.34 -19.87
C MET A 1 -9.37 4.92 -19.85
N SER A 2 -9.95 4.56 -20.98
CA SER A 2 -11.30 4.00 -21.00
C SER A 2 -11.32 2.59 -20.38
N PRO A 3 -12.46 2.07 -19.92
CA PRO A 3 -12.55 0.68 -19.43
C PRO A 3 -12.11 -0.36 -20.46
N GLU A 4 -12.32 -0.10 -21.75
CA GLU A 4 -11.92 -0.99 -22.84
C GLU A 4 -10.40 -0.98 -23.05
N GLU A 5 -9.79 0.21 -23.07
CA GLU A 5 -8.32 0.35 -23.07
C GLU A 5 -7.69 -0.32 -21.85
N PHE A 6 -8.33 -0.22 -20.68
CA PHE A 6 -7.83 -0.86 -19.45
C PHE A 6 -7.84 -2.37 -19.56
N ARG A 7 -8.95 -2.96 -20.03
CA ARG A 7 -9.04 -4.41 -20.26
C ARG A 7 -8.03 -4.89 -21.28
N GLN A 8 -7.83 -4.15 -22.38
CA GLN A 8 -6.80 -4.49 -23.35
C GLN A 8 -5.40 -4.50 -22.73
N LYS A 9 -5.10 -3.56 -21.82
CA LYS A 9 -3.84 -3.53 -21.08
C LYS A 9 -3.71 -4.64 -20.04
N ILE A 10 -4.82 -5.10 -19.47
CA ILE A 10 -4.84 -6.33 -18.64
C ILE A 10 -4.46 -7.53 -19.52
N ASP A 11 -5.11 -7.68 -20.68
CA ASP A 11 -4.87 -8.81 -21.60
C ASP A 11 -3.42 -8.85 -22.12
N ASN A 12 -2.80 -7.68 -22.26
CA ASN A 12 -1.41 -7.52 -22.66
C ASN A 12 -0.39 -7.66 -21.51
N ASP A 13 -0.82 -7.97 -20.28
CA ASP A 13 0.03 -8.03 -19.09
C ASP A 13 0.85 -6.73 -18.89
N GLU A 14 0.21 -5.56 -19.04
CA GLU A 14 0.90 -4.26 -18.90
C GLU A 14 0.90 -3.70 -17.47
N PHE A 15 0.18 -4.33 -16.54
CA PHE A 15 0.05 -3.88 -15.15
C PHE A 15 0.88 -4.73 -14.19
N VAL A 16 1.49 -4.10 -13.19
CA VAL A 16 2.10 -4.80 -12.05
C VAL A 16 1.02 -5.31 -11.11
N GLU A 17 0.05 -4.44 -10.85
CA GLU A 17 -1.15 -4.75 -10.10
C GLU A 17 -2.31 -3.96 -10.70
N TRP A 18 -3.50 -4.52 -10.56
CA TRP A 18 -4.75 -3.83 -10.85
C TRP A 18 -5.89 -4.43 -10.04
N GLU A 19 -6.95 -3.65 -9.88
CA GLU A 19 -8.20 -4.05 -9.25
C GLU A 19 -9.40 -3.35 -9.90
N GLU A 20 -10.52 -4.04 -9.95
CA GLU A 20 -11.83 -3.46 -10.26
C GLU A 20 -12.55 -3.14 -8.95
N VAL A 21 -12.54 -1.86 -8.55
CA VAL A 21 -13.09 -1.43 -7.25
C VAL A 21 -14.62 -1.34 -7.29
N TYR A 22 -15.16 -0.95 -8.45
CA TYR A 22 -16.59 -0.99 -8.78
C TYR A 22 -16.74 -1.46 -10.22
N PRO A 23 -17.91 -1.99 -10.63
CA PRO A 23 -18.14 -2.38 -12.02
C PRO A 23 -17.75 -1.29 -13.03
N GLY A 24 -16.72 -1.56 -13.84
CA GLY A 24 -16.17 -0.63 -14.83
C GLY A 24 -15.19 0.43 -14.30
N ALA A 25 -14.90 0.46 -13.00
CA ALA A 25 -13.95 1.36 -12.36
C ALA A 25 -12.68 0.60 -11.95
N TYR A 26 -11.65 0.70 -12.79
CA TYR A 26 -10.37 0.02 -12.61
C TYR A 26 -9.29 0.97 -12.07
N TYR A 27 -8.45 0.45 -11.19
CA TYR A 27 -7.22 1.08 -10.73
C TYR A 27 -6.07 0.11 -10.99
N GLY A 28 -4.90 0.63 -11.32
CA GLY A 28 -3.72 -0.21 -11.49
C GLY A 28 -2.48 0.58 -11.85
N THR A 29 -1.34 -0.05 -11.60
CA THR A 29 -0.03 0.53 -11.86
C THR A 29 0.60 -0.08 -13.11
N LEU A 30 0.86 0.75 -14.12
CA LEU A 30 1.52 0.33 -15.36
C LEU A 30 3.00 0.02 -15.14
N LYS A 31 3.49 -1.08 -15.74
CA LYS A 31 4.92 -1.44 -15.77
C LYS A 31 5.76 -0.32 -16.41
N SER A 32 5.26 0.27 -17.49
CA SER A 32 5.94 1.36 -18.21
C SER A 32 6.15 2.62 -17.37
N GLU A 33 5.25 2.92 -16.44
CA GLU A 33 5.39 4.09 -15.57
C GLU A 33 6.50 3.88 -14.53
N ILE A 34 6.63 2.65 -14.01
CA ILE A 34 7.71 2.26 -13.10
C ILE A 34 9.06 2.35 -13.82
N GLU A 35 9.14 1.78 -15.01
CA GLU A 35 10.35 1.83 -15.86
C GLU A 35 10.76 3.27 -16.16
N ARG A 36 9.80 4.14 -16.50
CA ARG A 36 10.04 5.56 -16.74
C ARG A 36 10.60 6.27 -15.52
N LEU A 37 10.08 5.99 -14.32
CA LEU A 37 10.55 6.58 -13.08
C LEU A 37 11.96 6.09 -12.72
N TRP A 38 12.23 4.80 -12.85
CA TRP A 38 13.57 4.23 -12.64
C TRP A 38 14.60 4.77 -13.63
N ALA A 39 14.24 4.92 -14.91
CA ALA A 39 15.09 5.54 -15.92
C ALA A 39 15.44 7.00 -15.58
N SER A 40 14.61 7.68 -14.78
CA SER A 40 14.88 9.03 -14.27
C SER A 40 15.65 9.06 -12.93
N GLY A 41 16.14 7.92 -12.45
CA GLY A 41 16.86 7.79 -11.18
C GLY A 41 15.96 7.97 -9.95
N LYS A 42 14.64 7.84 -10.09
CA LYS A 42 13.68 7.95 -8.99
C LYS A 42 13.29 6.58 -8.46
N HIS A 43 12.91 6.53 -7.19
CA HIS A 43 12.29 5.36 -6.58
C HIS A 43 10.76 5.50 -6.57
N VAL A 44 10.07 4.38 -6.69
CA VAL A 44 8.59 4.33 -6.67
C VAL A 44 8.15 3.93 -5.26
N ILE A 45 7.20 4.69 -4.69
CA ILE A 45 6.55 4.35 -3.43
C ILE A 45 5.10 3.96 -3.76
N PHE A 46 4.70 2.80 -3.28
CA PHE A 46 3.35 2.29 -3.40
C PHE A 46 2.61 2.47 -2.08
N ASP A 47 1.49 3.20 -2.12
CA ASP A 47 0.52 3.27 -1.02
C ASP A 47 -0.69 2.39 -1.39
N VAL A 48 -0.68 1.16 -0.90
CA VAL A 48 -1.63 0.10 -1.25
C VAL A 48 -2.01 -0.70 -0.02
N ASP A 49 -3.13 -1.43 -0.10
CA ASP A 49 -3.53 -2.32 0.98
C ASP A 49 -2.66 -3.59 1.07
N VAL A 50 -2.97 -4.45 2.05
CA VAL A 50 -2.15 -5.64 2.32
C VAL A 50 -2.11 -6.64 1.16
N GLN A 51 -3.17 -6.71 0.36
CA GLN A 51 -3.21 -7.64 -0.77
C GLN A 51 -2.44 -7.07 -1.95
N GLY A 52 -2.64 -5.78 -2.25
CA GLY A 52 -1.88 -5.06 -3.26
C GLY A 52 -0.38 -5.11 -2.96
N GLY A 53 0.02 -4.81 -1.72
CA GLY A 53 1.42 -4.83 -1.30
C GLY A 53 2.08 -6.19 -1.47
N LEU A 54 1.38 -7.28 -1.14
CA LEU A 54 1.91 -8.64 -1.33
C LEU A 54 1.95 -9.07 -2.81
N LYS A 55 1.01 -8.60 -3.65
CA LYS A 55 1.08 -8.81 -5.11
C LYS A 55 2.31 -8.11 -5.69
N ILE A 56 2.55 -6.86 -5.32
CA ILE A 56 3.71 -6.08 -5.75
C ILE A 56 5.01 -6.73 -5.26
N LYS A 57 5.09 -7.12 -3.98
CA LYS A 57 6.25 -7.83 -3.42
C LYS A 57 6.50 -9.14 -4.16
N LYS A 58 5.46 -9.91 -4.50
CA LYS A 58 5.59 -11.12 -5.31
C LYS A 58 6.03 -10.82 -6.74
N TYR A 59 5.64 -9.69 -7.33
CA TYR A 59 6.07 -9.34 -8.67
C TYR A 59 7.56 -8.93 -8.71
N PHE A 60 7.98 -8.07 -7.78
CA PHE A 60 9.33 -7.51 -7.75
C PHE A 60 10.34 -8.26 -6.90
N GLN A 61 9.89 -9.19 -6.06
CA GLN A 61 10.73 -10.00 -5.18
C GLN A 61 11.66 -9.11 -4.34
N ASP A 62 12.96 -9.39 -4.37
CA ASP A 62 13.98 -8.65 -3.62
C ASP A 62 14.17 -7.20 -4.11
N ARG A 63 13.62 -6.82 -5.26
CA ARG A 63 13.63 -5.44 -5.74
C ARG A 63 12.52 -4.56 -5.17
N ALA A 64 11.71 -5.09 -4.26
CA ALA A 64 10.72 -4.31 -3.52
C ALA A 64 10.89 -4.54 -2.01
N LEU A 65 10.80 -3.46 -1.25
CA LEU A 65 10.70 -3.49 0.21
C LEU A 65 9.24 -3.32 0.61
N ALA A 66 8.66 -4.35 1.23
CA ALA A 66 7.30 -4.32 1.76
C ALA A 66 7.32 -3.97 3.25
N ILE A 67 6.81 -2.78 3.59
CA ILE A 67 6.71 -2.28 4.97
C ILE A 67 5.24 -2.32 5.41
N PHE A 68 4.93 -3.09 6.46
CA PHE A 68 3.60 -3.07 7.08
C PHE A 68 3.53 -1.94 8.11
N VAL A 69 2.74 -0.91 7.85
CA VAL A 69 2.58 0.22 8.78
C VAL A 69 1.39 -0.02 9.70
N LYS A 70 1.60 0.05 11.02
CA LYS A 70 0.52 -0.11 12.00
C LYS A 70 0.63 0.87 13.15
N VAL A 71 -0.47 1.12 13.84
CA VAL A 71 -0.42 1.79 15.15
C VAL A 71 -0.16 0.76 16.28
N PRO A 72 0.22 1.20 17.49
CA PRO A 72 0.51 0.29 18.61
C PRO A 72 -0.67 -0.58 19.05
N SER A 73 -1.91 -0.08 18.95
CA SER A 73 -3.10 -0.80 19.39
C SER A 73 -4.35 -0.40 18.59
N MET A 74 -5.37 -1.27 18.59
CA MET A 74 -6.67 -0.98 17.98
C MET A 74 -7.37 0.23 18.63
N GLN A 75 -7.18 0.45 19.93
CA GLN A 75 -7.73 1.60 20.64
C GLN A 75 -7.12 2.91 20.13
N GLU A 76 -5.81 2.93 19.91
CA GLU A 76 -5.12 4.09 19.35
C GLU A 76 -5.55 4.33 17.89
N LEU A 77 -5.79 3.26 17.12
CA LEU A 77 -6.33 3.38 15.77
C LEU A 77 -7.71 4.05 15.76
N GLU A 78 -8.62 3.54 16.59
CA GLU A 78 -9.98 4.08 16.72
C GLU A 78 -9.95 5.54 17.15
N LYS A 79 -9.13 5.88 18.16
CA LYS A 79 -8.93 7.26 18.60
C LYS A 79 -8.48 8.18 17.46
N ARG A 80 -7.52 7.72 16.63
CA ARG A 80 -7.05 8.49 15.46
C ARG A 80 -8.11 8.65 14.39
N LEU A 81 -8.87 7.60 14.07
CA LEU A 81 -9.97 7.67 13.09
C LEU A 81 -11.04 8.68 13.54
N ARG A 82 -11.47 8.59 14.80
CA ARG A 82 -12.43 9.51 15.40
C ARG A 82 -11.91 10.95 15.45
N GLY A 83 -10.63 11.12 15.80
CA GLY A 83 -9.98 12.44 15.87
C GLY A 83 -9.88 13.18 14.53
N ARG A 84 -9.97 12.48 13.40
CA ARG A 84 -10.00 13.13 12.07
C ARG A 84 -11.32 13.88 11.83
N GLY A 85 -12.42 13.46 12.45
CA GLY A 85 -13.73 14.10 12.33
C GLY A 85 -14.34 14.06 10.91
N THR A 86 -13.79 13.25 10.01
CA THR A 86 -14.20 13.17 8.60
C THR A 86 -15.11 11.99 8.27
N GLU A 87 -15.35 11.10 9.24
CA GLU A 87 -15.99 9.78 9.02
C GLU A 87 -17.14 9.56 10.00
N ASP A 88 -18.21 8.90 9.55
CA ASP A 88 -19.32 8.48 10.41
C ASP A 88 -19.00 7.17 11.16
N GLU A 89 -19.82 6.83 12.16
CA GLU A 89 -19.63 5.61 12.99
C GLU A 89 -19.60 4.32 12.17
N ASP A 90 -20.40 4.26 11.11
CA ASP A 90 -20.48 3.09 10.24
C ASP A 90 -19.18 2.92 9.44
N ALA A 91 -18.60 4.01 8.93
CA ALA A 91 -17.33 4.01 8.23
C ALA A 91 -16.18 3.63 9.16
N ILE A 92 -16.18 4.16 10.39
CA ILE A 92 -15.19 3.81 11.42
C ILE A 92 -15.27 2.31 11.74
N SER A 93 -16.47 1.78 11.98
CA SER A 93 -16.66 0.34 12.27
C SER A 93 -16.19 -0.55 11.11
N ARG A 94 -16.52 -0.19 9.86
CA ARG A 94 -16.04 -0.91 8.67
C ARG A 94 -14.52 -0.93 8.58
N ARG A 95 -13.85 0.19 8.86
CA ARG A 95 -12.39 0.28 8.84
C ARG A 95 -11.74 -0.53 9.94
N LEU A 96 -12.25 -0.46 11.18
CA LEU A 96 -11.74 -1.25 12.29
C LEU A 96 -11.87 -2.75 12.02
N PHE A 97 -12.99 -3.17 11.43
CA PHE A 97 -13.19 -4.56 11.01
C PHE A 97 -12.18 -4.98 9.94
N LYS A 98 -11.98 -4.15 8.89
CA LYS A 98 -11.00 -4.42 7.83
C LYS A 98 -9.59 -4.56 8.39
N VAL A 99 -9.18 -3.67 9.28
CA VAL A 99 -7.82 -3.67 9.86
C VAL A 99 -7.55 -4.94 10.65
N ASN A 100 -8.54 -5.48 11.37
CA ASN A 100 -8.36 -6.74 12.11
C ASN A 100 -8.01 -7.90 11.17
N PHE A 101 -8.61 -7.95 9.98
CA PHE A 101 -8.24 -8.91 8.94
C PHE A 101 -6.86 -8.61 8.36
N GLU A 102 -6.56 -7.36 8.04
CA GLU A 102 -5.27 -6.92 7.48
C GLU A 102 -4.08 -7.23 8.41
N MET A 103 -4.27 -7.12 9.73
CA MET A 103 -3.26 -7.47 10.74
C MET A 103 -2.78 -8.92 10.64
N SER A 104 -3.62 -9.85 10.13
CA SER A 104 -3.21 -11.25 9.92
C SER A 104 -2.13 -11.42 8.84
N PHE A 105 -1.91 -10.40 8.01
CA PHE A 105 -0.92 -10.41 6.93
C PHE A 105 0.43 -9.81 7.34
N GLN A 106 0.55 -9.20 8.53
CA GLN A 106 1.76 -8.45 8.92
C GLN A 106 3.06 -9.29 8.84
N ASN A 107 2.97 -10.59 9.11
CA ASN A 107 4.12 -11.52 9.05
C ASN A 107 4.56 -11.88 7.62
N LYS A 108 3.86 -11.42 6.59
CA LYS A 108 4.21 -11.63 5.17
C LYS A 108 4.98 -10.46 4.55
N PHE A 109 5.17 -9.38 5.32
CA PHE A 109 5.93 -8.21 4.93
C PHE A 109 7.39 -8.35 5.39
N ASP A 110 8.29 -7.61 4.76
CA ASP A 110 9.72 -7.66 5.10
C ASP A 110 9.99 -7.07 6.49
N THR A 111 9.18 -6.08 6.89
CA THR A 111 9.28 -5.43 8.20
C THR A 111 7.98 -4.77 8.61
N ILE A 112 7.87 -4.45 9.90
CA ILE A 112 6.74 -3.77 10.51
C ILE A 112 7.20 -2.41 11.04
N LEU A 113 6.56 -1.34 10.56
CA LEU A 113 6.74 0.01 11.07
C LEU A 113 5.59 0.35 12.02
N VAL A 114 5.88 0.44 13.31
CA VAL A 114 4.91 0.92 14.30
C VAL A 114 4.90 2.45 14.30
N ASN A 115 3.76 3.03 13.96
CA ASN A 115 3.47 4.45 13.91
C ASN A 115 2.78 4.92 15.20
N ASP A 116 3.57 5.03 16.26
CA ASP A 116 3.19 5.63 17.53
C ASP A 116 3.38 7.15 17.53
N ASP A 117 4.53 7.61 17.05
CA ASP A 117 4.88 9.03 16.89
C ASP A 117 5.34 9.32 15.46
N LEU A 118 4.88 10.43 14.87
CA LEU A 118 5.13 10.73 13.46
C LEU A 118 6.61 10.97 13.17
N GLU A 119 7.31 11.72 14.03
CA GLU A 119 8.72 12.06 13.81
C GLU A 119 9.60 10.81 13.93
N HIS A 120 9.41 10.03 14.98
CA HIS A 120 10.14 8.76 15.16
C HIS A 120 9.84 7.76 14.04
N SER A 121 8.58 7.68 13.59
CA SER A 121 8.19 6.80 12.49
C SER A 121 8.81 7.22 11.18
N PHE A 122 8.89 8.53 10.92
CA PHE A 122 9.53 9.07 9.73
C PHE A 122 11.02 8.71 9.71
N VAL A 123 11.74 8.93 10.81
CA VAL A 123 13.17 8.57 10.91
C VAL A 123 13.40 7.07 10.69
N LYS A 124 12.55 6.21 11.24
CA LYS A 124 12.60 4.77 11.03
C LYS A 124 12.32 4.40 9.57
N ALA A 125 11.29 4.99 8.95
CA ALA A 125 10.95 4.74 7.55
C ALA A 125 12.10 5.16 6.62
N GLN A 126 12.71 6.32 6.85
CA GLN A 126 13.88 6.79 6.12
C GLN A 126 15.05 5.81 6.27
N SER A 127 15.32 5.34 7.50
CA SER A 127 16.40 4.37 7.75
C SER A 127 16.16 3.04 7.04
N LEU A 128 14.91 2.55 6.98
CA LEU A 128 14.54 1.34 6.24
C LEU A 128 14.77 1.52 4.74
N PHE A 129 14.35 2.67 4.20
CA PHE A 129 14.58 3.01 2.80
C PHE A 129 16.07 3.11 2.46
N ASP A 130 16.85 3.86 3.23
CA ASP A 130 18.28 4.07 3.02
C ASP A 130 19.07 2.75 3.08
N ASN A 131 18.65 1.80 3.92
CA ASN A 131 19.28 0.48 3.97
C ASN A 131 18.91 -0.42 2.80
N PHE A 132 17.75 -0.20 2.19
CA PHE A 132 17.26 -0.99 1.07
C PHE A 132 17.87 -0.55 -0.27
N ILE A 133 18.15 0.74 -0.45
CA ILE A 133 18.72 1.26 -1.70
C ILE A 133 20.26 1.15 -1.78
N LYS A 134 20.92 0.65 -0.73
CA LYS A 134 22.36 0.37 -0.72
C LYS A 134 22.69 -0.87 -1.54
#